data_AF-A0A7N2RDZ6-F1
#
_entry.id   AF-A0A7N2RDZ6-F1
#
_cell.length_a   1.000
_cell.length_b   1.000
_cell.length_c   1.000
_cell.angle_alpha   90.00
_cell.angle_beta   90.00
_cell.angle_gamma   90.00
#
_symmetry.space_group_name_H-M   'P 1'
#
loop_
_entity.id
_entity.type
_entity.pdbx_description
1 polymer ?
#
loop_
_entity_poly.entity_id
_entity_poly.type
_entity_poly.pdbx_seq_one_letter_code
_entity_poly.pdbx_strand_id
1 'polypeptide(L)'
;MAMAQKCKGQDILKHGIVGSSNWVFMSHNYGAVWDTSRVPSGALQFRFVITAGYDGKYIWAQHVLPADWKSGVIYDSGVIFTDIAQEGCSPCGDETWK
;
A
#
# COMPACT_ATOMS: atom_id res chain seq x y z
N MET A 1 13.11 7.19 1.47
CA MET A 1 11.78 7.67 1.91
C MET A 1 11.00 7.96 0.65
N ALA A 2 10.08 7.09 0.25
CA ALA A 2 9.26 7.33 -0.93
C ALA A 2 7.97 8.02 -0.46
N MET A 3 7.77 9.26 -0.92
CA MET A 3 6.56 10.03 -0.69
C MET A 3 5.53 9.61 -1.75
N ALA A 4 4.41 9.03 -1.34
CA ALA A 4 3.23 8.89 -2.20
C ALA A 4 2.23 9.98 -1.82
N GLN A 5 2.10 10.99 -2.69
CA GLN A 5 1.18 12.12 -2.50
C GLN A 5 -0.20 11.81 -3.09
N LYS A 6 -1.27 12.25 -2.42
CA LYS A 6 -2.61 11.68 -2.53
C LYS A 6 -3.49 12.33 -3.60
N CYS A 7 -4.18 11.49 -4.36
CA CYS A 7 -5.46 11.76 -5.00
C CYS A 7 -6.61 11.21 -4.12
N LYS A 8 -7.69 11.96 -3.87
CA LYS A 8 -8.84 11.45 -3.09
C LYS A 8 -9.49 10.25 -3.81
N GLY A 9 -9.59 9.11 -3.13
CA GLY A 9 -10.36 7.93 -3.60
C GLY A 9 -9.54 6.72 -4.08
N GLN A 10 -8.22 6.70 -3.93
CA GLN A 10 -7.39 5.56 -4.33
C GLN A 10 -6.93 4.74 -3.11
N ASP A 11 -7.59 3.61 -2.87
CA ASP A 11 -7.12 2.56 -1.95
C ASP A 11 -5.93 1.82 -2.59
N ILE A 12 -4.72 2.35 -2.37
CA ILE A 12 -3.50 1.95 -3.11
C ILE A 12 -2.76 0.73 -2.55
N LEU A 13 -3.19 0.15 -1.43
CA LEU A 13 -2.53 -0.99 -0.80
C LEU A 13 -3.50 -2.18 -0.68
N LYS A 14 -3.01 -3.36 -1.04
CA LYS A 14 -3.70 -4.64 -0.86
C LYS A 14 -2.87 -5.61 -0.05
N HIS A 15 -3.55 -6.46 0.69
CA HIS A 15 -2.96 -7.63 1.35
C HIS A 15 -3.55 -8.92 0.81
N GLY A 16 -2.79 -10.01 0.98
CA GLY A 16 -3.21 -11.37 0.66
C GLY A 16 -2.39 -12.39 1.44
N ILE A 17 -2.91 -13.62 1.51
CA ILE A 17 -2.17 -14.76 2.07
C ILE A 17 -1.24 -15.32 0.99
N VAL A 18 -0.01 -15.69 1.36
CA VAL A 18 0.94 -16.32 0.43
C VAL A 18 0.35 -17.59 -0.18
N GLY A 19 0.42 -17.73 -1.51
CA GLY A 19 -0.18 -18.84 -2.25
C GLY A 19 -1.67 -18.66 -2.60
N SER A 20 -2.31 -17.56 -2.15
CA SER A 20 -3.67 -17.20 -2.55
C SER A 20 -3.66 -16.17 -3.68
N SER A 21 -4.65 -16.27 -4.59
CA SER A 21 -4.96 -15.24 -5.59
C SER A 21 -5.94 -14.17 -5.09
N ASN A 22 -6.43 -14.30 -3.85
CA ASN A 22 -7.37 -13.36 -3.26
C ASN A 22 -6.63 -12.17 -2.65
N TRP A 23 -6.95 -10.98 -3.16
CA TRP A 23 -6.38 -9.71 -2.69
C TRP A 23 -7.48 -8.82 -2.11
N VAL A 24 -7.24 -8.30 -0.91
CA VAL A 24 -8.17 -7.43 -0.20
C VAL A 24 -7.56 -6.03 -0.10
N PHE A 25 -8.35 -5.01 -0.46
CA PHE A 25 -7.95 -3.62 -0.29
C PHE A 25 -7.84 -3.25 1.19
N MET A 26 -6.81 -2.49 1.52
CA MET A 26 -6.65 -1.85 2.83
C MET A 26 -7.20 -0.43 2.76
N SER A 27 -7.82 0.01 3.86
CA SER A 27 -8.33 1.36 3.99
C SER A 27 -7.17 2.31 4.32
N HIS A 28 -7.02 3.39 3.54
CA HIS A 28 -6.09 4.46 3.89
C HIS A 28 -6.61 5.22 5.11
N ASN A 29 -5.77 5.34 6.14
CA ASN A 29 -6.14 6.01 7.38
C ASN A 29 -5.66 7.47 7.36
N TYR A 30 -4.36 7.69 7.49
CA TYR A 30 -3.68 8.98 7.39
C TYR A 30 -2.23 8.77 6.94
N GLY A 31 -1.54 9.80 6.45
CA GLY A 31 -0.12 9.67 6.13
C GLY A 31 0.18 8.50 5.18
N ALA A 32 1.20 7.72 5.54
CA ALA A 32 1.52 6.41 4.96
C ALA A 32 1.01 5.25 5.84
N VAL A 33 -0.19 5.40 6.41
CA VAL A 33 -0.83 4.39 7.28
C VAL A 33 -2.08 3.85 6.60
N TRP A 34 -2.17 2.53 6.55
CA TRP A 34 -3.33 1.79 6.08
C TRP A 34 -3.75 0.77 7.13
N ASP A 35 -5.05 0.50 7.21
CA ASP A 35 -5.62 -0.50 8.10
C ASP A 35 -6.53 -1.49 7.36
N THR A 36 -6.84 -2.60 8.02
CA THR A 36 -7.78 -3.61 7.55
C THR A 36 -8.49 -4.21 8.75
N SER A 37 -9.82 -4.28 8.69
CA SER A 37 -10.63 -5.03 9.66
C SER A 37 -10.61 -6.54 9.40
N ARG A 38 -10.10 -6.95 8.23
CA ARG A 38 -9.98 -8.35 7.80
C ARG A 38 -8.53 -8.79 7.92
N VAL A 39 -8.09 -9.10 9.13
CA VAL A 39 -6.72 -9.57 9.39
C VAL A 39 -6.61 -11.03 8.93
N PRO A 40 -5.75 -11.36 7.95
CA PRO A 40 -5.60 -12.74 7.51
C PRO A 40 -4.74 -13.54 8.50
N SER A 41 -5.02 -14.83 8.61
CA SER A 41 -4.17 -15.78 9.32
C SER A 41 -3.11 -16.34 8.38
N GLY A 42 -1.85 -16.34 8.80
CA GLY A 42 -0.73 -16.92 8.05
C GLY A 42 0.23 -15.89 7.48
N ALA A 43 1.15 -16.34 6.62
CA ALA A 43 2.13 -15.46 5.99
C ALA A 43 1.42 -14.48 5.04
N LEU A 44 1.81 -13.20 5.13
CA LEU A 44 1.17 -12.10 4.43
C LEU A 44 2.04 -11.57 3.31
N GLN A 45 1.42 -11.28 2.18
CA GLN A 45 2.03 -10.56 1.07
C GLN A 45 1.30 -9.23 0.84
N PHE A 46 2.06 -8.21 0.44
CA PHE A 46 1.54 -6.87 0.20
C PHE A 46 1.78 -6.47 -1.26
N ARG A 47 0.81 -5.73 -1.82
CA ARG A 47 0.90 -5.20 -3.17
C ARG A 47 0.37 -3.78 -3.21
N PHE A 48 1.17 -2.89 -3.81
CA PHE A 48 0.79 -1.54 -4.12
C PHE A 48 0.19 -1.47 -5.53
N VAL A 49 -0.89 -0.71 -5.65
CA VAL A 49 -1.52 -0.36 -6.93
C VAL A 49 -1.28 1.13 -7.13
N ILE A 50 -0.28 1.47 -7.93
CA ILE A 50 0.01 2.85 -8.30
C ILE A 50 -0.83 3.17 -9.52
N THR A 51 -1.80 4.06 -9.39
CA THR A 51 -2.59 4.55 -10.52
C THR A 51 -1.96 5.87 -10.98
N ALA A 52 -1.10 5.79 -11.99
CA ALA A 52 -0.47 6.96 -12.61
C ALA A 52 -1.01 7.10 -14.05
N GLY A 53 -1.99 7.99 -14.22
CA GLY A 53 -2.65 8.19 -15.51
C GLY A 53 -3.72 7.14 -15.81
N TYR A 54 -3.83 6.74 -17.08
CA TYR A 54 -4.82 5.73 -17.54
C TYR A 54 -4.43 4.29 -17.17
N ASP A 55 -3.14 4.02 -16.93
CA ASP A 55 -2.62 2.68 -16.67
C ASP A 55 -2.14 2.55 -15.22
N GLY A 56 -2.66 1.53 -14.52
CA GLY A 56 -2.23 1.18 -13.17
C GLY A 56 -0.99 0.30 -13.20
N LYS A 57 0.05 0.65 -12.42
CA LYS A 57 1.23 -0.17 -12.17
C LYS A 57 1.06 -0.97 -10.87
N TYR A 58 1.32 -2.26 -10.93
CA TYR A 58 1.32 -3.14 -9.77
C TYR A 58 2.75 -3.40 -9.28
N ILE A 59 3.01 -3.08 -8.02
CA ILE A 59 4.30 -3.37 -7.38
C ILE A 59 4.05 -4.30 -6.20
N TRP A 60 4.81 -5.39 -6.15
CA TRP A 60 4.62 -6.47 -5.18
C TRP A 60 5.80 -6.49 -4.22
N ALA A 61 5.52 -6.67 -2.94
CA ALA A 61 6.56 -6.91 -1.93
C ALA A 61 7.31 -8.20 -2.29
N GLN A 62 8.64 -8.13 -2.39
CA GLN A 62 9.46 -9.30 -2.64
C GLN A 62 9.59 -10.16 -1.37
N HIS A 63 9.53 -9.52 -0.21
CA HIS A 63 9.53 -10.19 1.07
C HIS A 63 8.12 -10.23 1.66
N VAL A 64 7.75 -11.42 2.11
CA VAL A 64 6.47 -11.68 2.77
C VAL A 64 6.63 -11.50 4.27
N LEU A 65 5.59 -10.99 4.93
CA LEU A 65 5.52 -11.04 6.38
C LEU A 65 5.33 -12.51 6.80
N PRO A 66 6.09 -13.00 7.78
CA PRO A 66 5.98 -14.38 8.24
C PRO A 66 4.64 -14.61 8.96
N ALA A 67 4.23 -15.86 9.11
CA ALA A 67 2.92 -16.20 9.69
C ALA A 67 2.76 -15.80 11.16
N ASP A 68 3.87 -15.70 11.89
CA ASP A 68 3.97 -15.30 13.29
C ASP A 68 4.33 -13.82 13.46
N TRP A 69 3.97 -12.98 12.49
CA TRP A 69 4.21 -11.54 12.54
C TRP A 69 3.64 -10.92 13.83
N LYS A 70 4.33 -9.90 14.34
CA LYS A 70 4.00 -9.26 15.62
C LYS A 70 3.69 -7.78 15.42
N SER A 71 2.70 -7.30 16.16
CA SER A 71 2.41 -5.86 16.22
C SER A 71 3.61 -5.08 16.75
N GLY A 72 3.84 -3.89 16.19
CA GLY A 72 4.93 -2.99 16.58
C GLY A 72 6.31 -3.36 16.05
N VAL A 73 6.43 -4.43 15.26
CA VAL A 73 7.70 -4.83 14.61
C VAL A 73 7.76 -4.26 13.20
N ILE A 74 8.97 -3.84 12.79
CA ILE A 74 9.26 -3.34 11.45
C ILE A 74 9.71 -4.51 10.58
N TYR A 75 9.07 -4.66 9.42
CA TYR A 75 9.42 -5.65 8.40
C TYR A 75 9.82 -4.94 7.11
N ASP A 76 11.00 -5.26 6.59
CA ASP A 76 11.48 -4.73 5.31
C ASP A 76 10.92 -5.55 4.14
N SER A 77 10.08 -4.91 3.33
CA SER A 77 9.46 -5.52 2.15
C SER A 77 10.41 -5.68 0.95
N GLY A 78 11.61 -5.07 1.02
CA GLY A 78 12.60 -5.06 -0.06
C GLY A 78 12.17 -4.25 -1.29
N VAL A 79 11.10 -3.44 -1.16
CA VAL A 79 10.55 -2.65 -2.26
C VAL A 79 10.83 -1.18 -2.05
N ILE A 80 11.38 -0.55 -3.08
CA ILE A 80 11.57 0.89 -3.16
C ILE A 80 10.61 1.42 -4.23
N PHE A 81 9.84 2.43 -3.88
CA PHE A 81 9.04 3.18 -4.85
C PHE A 81 9.87 4.35 -5.35
N THR A 82 10.10 4.38 -6.66
CA THR A 82 10.69 5.53 -7.36
C THR A 82 9.66 6.27 -8.20
N ASP A 83 8.47 5.69 -8.35
CA ASP A 83 7.38 6.26 -9.14
C ASP A 83 6.64 7.33 -8.34
N ILE A 84 6.31 8.44 -9.00
CA ILE A 84 5.43 9.49 -8.48
C ILE A 84 4.04 9.21 -9.06
N ALA A 85 3.01 9.14 -8.22
CA ALA A 85 1.63 9.02 -8.69
C ALA A 85 1.28 10.26 -9.53
N GLN A 86 0.71 10.08 -10.72
CA GLN A 86 0.29 11.21 -11.54
C GLN A 86 -0.87 11.93 -10.84
N GLU A 87 -0.67 13.22 -10.56
CA GLU A 87 -1.65 14.09 -9.91
C GLU A 87 -2.83 14.36 -10.85
N GLY A 88 -3.79 13.44 -10.86
CA GLY A 88 -5.08 13.61 -11.56
C GLY A 88 -6.11 14.41 -10.75
N CYS A 89 -5.73 14.99 -9.62
CA CYS A 89 -6.66 15.64 -8.71
C CYS A 89 -6.41 17.14 -8.68
N SER A 90 -7.29 17.89 -9.35
CA SER A 90 -7.35 19.33 -9.18
C SER A 90 -8.44 19.67 -8.16
N PRO A 91 -8.14 20.43 -7.09
CA PRO A 91 -6.83 20.94 -6.68
C PRO A 91 -6.09 19.94 -5.76
N CYS A 92 -4.79 19.75 -6.01
CA CYS A 92 -3.88 19.17 -5.03
C CYS A 92 -3.74 20.19 -3.90
N GLY A 93 -4.32 19.90 -2.75
CA GLY A 93 -4.07 20.73 -1.57
C GLY A 93 -2.62 20.55 -1.15
N ASP A 94 -1.88 21.65 -1.01
CA ASP A 94 -0.56 21.71 -0.36
C ASP A 94 -0.65 21.44 1.16
N GLU A 95 -1.52 20.51 1.57
CA GLU A 95 -1.74 20.19 2.96
C GLU A 95 -0.51 19.42 3.46
N THR A 96 0.36 20.13 4.18
CA THR A 96 1.47 19.55 4.94
C THR A 96 0.91 18.51 5.90
N TRP A 97 1.32 17.27 5.72
CA TRP A 97 1.01 16.13 6.57
C TRP A 97 1.20 16.48 8.05
N LYS A 98 0.15 16.29 8.87
CA LYS A 98 0.26 16.32 10.34
C LYS A 98 0.57 14.92 10.88
#